data_AF-A0A3D2H400-F1
#
_entry.id   AF-A0A3D2H400-F1
#
_cell.length_a   1.000
_cell.length_b   1.000
_cell.length_c   1.000
_cell.angle_alpha   90.00
_cell.angle_beta   90.00
_cell.angle_gamma   90.00
#
_symmetry.space_group_name_H-M   'P 1'
#
loop_
_entity.id
_entity.type
_entity.pdbx_description
1 polymer ?
#
loop_
_entity_poly.entity_id
_entity_poly.type
_entity_poly.pdbx_seq_one_letter_code
_entity_poly.pdbx_strand_id
1 'polypeptide(L)'
;MSWINMLVPVVSLIAGWFLSEMSKKSQISRERRALVGRALSNLLELHHQIRAVETVLQLLTSRFNLTTEAEAVVRQIIQQIIPENDEYVARYEEAVAQLSESDPITAFRLSTNAQIPRFITKLRTLSSLNGIQNDEMSFFEKQLKDLFVPHIENAIKELARLHGRATSRQVHAMLDSPREIPDEINVLIQKMQGDHQE
;
A
#
# COMPACT_ATOMS: atom_id res chain seq x y z
N MET A 1 -66.96 -0.80 8.63
CA MET A 1 -65.58 -0.72 8.11
C MET A 1 -64.66 -0.53 9.32
N SER A 2 -63.81 -1.51 9.64
CA SER A 2 -62.98 -1.45 10.85
C SER A 2 -61.90 -0.38 10.68
N TRP A 3 -61.76 0.52 11.66
CA TRP A 3 -60.70 1.53 11.77
C TRP A 3 -59.29 0.96 11.57
N ILE A 4 -59.11 -0.33 11.83
CA ILE A 4 -57.89 -1.11 11.58
C ILE A 4 -57.48 -1.03 10.09
N ASN A 5 -58.42 -1.11 9.15
CA ASN A 5 -58.12 -1.06 7.72
C ASN A 5 -57.61 0.33 7.27
N MET A 6 -57.86 1.39 8.05
CA MET A 6 -57.32 2.72 7.78
C MET A 6 -55.90 2.91 8.32
N LEU A 7 -55.49 2.14 9.34
CA LEU A 7 -54.15 2.24 9.92
C LEU A 7 -53.08 1.48 9.13
N VAL A 8 -53.45 0.36 8.50
CA VAL A 8 -52.55 -0.46 7.68
C VAL A 8 -51.77 0.37 6.63
N PRO A 9 -52.41 1.21 5.77
CA PRO A 9 -51.68 1.96 4.75
C PRO A 9 -50.68 2.97 5.36
N VAL A 10 -51.04 3.61 6.48
CA VAL A 10 -50.15 4.57 7.16
C VAL A 10 -48.92 3.86 7.72
N VAL A 11 -49.11 2.72 8.39
CA VAL A 11 -47.99 1.93 8.94
C VAL A 11 -47.10 1.39 7.81
N SER A 12 -47.67 0.92 6.69
CA SER A 12 -46.88 0.46 5.54
C SER A 12 -46.06 1.57 4.90
N LEU A 13 -46.59 2.80 4.86
CA LEU A 13 -45.89 3.95 4.26
C LEU A 13 -44.71 4.38 5.15
N ILE A 14 -44.92 4.42 6.47
CA ILE A 14 -43.85 4.74 7.44
C ILE A 14 -42.76 3.66 7.41
N ALA A 15 -43.13 2.38 7.42
CA ALA A 15 -42.18 1.27 7.35
C ALA A 15 -41.39 1.29 6.03
N GLY A 16 -42.07 1.54 4.90
CA GLY A 16 -41.44 1.65 3.58
C GLY A 16 -40.45 2.81 3.49
N TRP A 17 -40.80 3.97 4.05
CA TRP A 17 -39.91 5.13 4.11
C TRP A 17 -38.67 4.84 4.98
N PHE A 18 -38.86 4.27 6.17
CA PHE A 18 -37.76 3.94 7.07
C PHE A 18 -36.79 2.91 6.45
N LEU A 19 -37.32 1.88 5.79
CA LEU A 19 -36.52 0.89 5.07
C LEU A 19 -35.76 1.51 3.90
N SER A 20 -36.38 2.43 3.14
CA SER A 20 -35.73 3.14 2.04
C SER A 20 -34.56 4.00 2.52
N GLU A 21 -34.76 4.74 3.60
CA GLU A 21 -33.72 5.61 4.17
C GLU A 21 -32.55 4.81 4.75
N MET A 22 -32.87 3.70 5.43
CA MET A 22 -31.85 2.77 5.93
C MET A 22 -31.05 2.13 4.78
N SER A 23 -31.71 1.78 3.67
CA SER A 23 -31.06 1.26 2.48
C SER A 23 -30.10 2.26 1.85
N LYS A 24 -30.52 3.53 1.70
CA LYS A 24 -29.67 4.61 1.16
C LYS A 24 -28.43 4.83 2.03
N LYS A 25 -28.61 4.91 3.35
CA LYS A 25 -27.50 5.07 4.30
C LYS A 25 -26.52 3.90 4.23
N SER A 26 -27.04 2.68 4.07
CA SER A 26 -26.22 1.47 3.88
C SER A 26 -25.42 1.54 2.58
N GLN A 27 -26.06 1.95 1.47
CA GLN A 27 -25.40 2.09 0.17
C GLN A 27 -24.24 3.09 0.22
N ILE A 28 -24.47 4.30 0.76
CA ILE A 28 -23.42 5.32 0.92
C ILE A 28 -22.25 4.79 1.76
N SER A 29 -22.55 4.07 2.85
CA SER A 29 -21.51 3.47 3.68
C SER A 29 -20.71 2.38 2.94
N ARG A 30 -21.34 1.63 2.02
CA ARG A 30 -20.66 0.60 1.23
C ARG A 30 -19.77 1.23 0.17
N GLU A 31 -20.26 2.25 -0.52
CA GLU A 31 -19.49 3.02 -1.51
C GLU A 31 -18.26 3.64 -0.86
N ARG A 32 -18.42 4.34 0.28
CA ARG A 32 -17.30 4.89 1.05
C ARG A 32 -16.29 3.81 1.46
N ARG A 33 -16.76 2.67 1.98
CA ARG A 33 -15.87 1.55 2.35
C ARG A 33 -15.12 0.98 1.15
N ALA A 34 -15.75 0.90 -0.02
CA ALA A 34 -15.10 0.43 -1.24
C ALA A 34 -13.96 1.36 -1.67
N LEU A 35 -14.17 2.68 -1.62
CA LEU A 35 -13.12 3.67 -1.92
C LEU A 35 -11.95 3.57 -0.94
N VAL A 36 -12.25 3.50 0.37
CA VAL A 36 -11.24 3.29 1.42
C VAL A 36 -10.48 1.98 1.20
N GLY A 37 -11.17 0.90 0.81
CA GLY A 37 -10.57 -0.40 0.55
C GLY A 37 -9.60 -0.37 -0.63
N ARG A 38 -9.93 0.34 -1.72
CA ARG A 38 -9.03 0.56 -2.87
C ARG A 38 -7.79 1.34 -2.47
N ALA A 39 -7.96 2.45 -1.76
CA ALA A 39 -6.84 3.26 -1.27
C ALA A 39 -5.93 2.46 -0.33
N LEU A 40 -6.52 1.65 0.56
CA LEU A 40 -5.79 0.76 1.47
C LEU A 40 -4.99 -0.29 0.69
N SER A 41 -5.59 -0.93 -0.31
CA SER A 41 -4.91 -1.92 -1.15
C SER A 41 -3.70 -1.32 -1.86
N ASN A 42 -3.86 -0.13 -2.47
CA ASN A 42 -2.78 0.56 -3.17
C ASN A 42 -1.64 0.95 -2.21
N LEU A 43 -1.96 1.38 -0.98
CA LEU A 43 -0.92 1.68 0.02
C LEU A 43 -0.22 0.42 0.54
N LEU A 44 -0.94 -0.66 0.76
CA LEU A 44 -0.36 -1.94 1.18
C LEU A 44 0.62 -2.47 0.12
N GLU A 45 0.25 -2.34 -1.16
CA GLU A 45 1.11 -2.71 -2.28
C GLU A 45 2.35 -1.82 -2.37
N LEU A 46 2.21 -0.50 -2.22
CA LEU A 46 3.34 0.44 -2.16
C LEU A 46 4.28 0.10 -0.99
N HIS A 47 3.72 -0.15 0.20
CA HIS A 47 4.50 -0.59 1.38
C HIS A 47 5.19 -1.92 1.10
N HIS A 48 4.52 -2.86 0.44
CA HIS A 48 5.09 -4.13 0.02
C HIS A 48 6.33 -3.89 -0.85
N GLN A 49 6.24 -3.09 -1.90
CA GLN A 49 7.35 -2.84 -2.81
C GLN A 49 8.56 -2.18 -2.13
N ILE A 50 8.34 -1.13 -1.32
CA ILE A 50 9.43 -0.38 -0.66
C ILE A 50 10.34 -1.29 0.18
N ARG A 51 9.73 -2.22 0.91
CA ARG A 51 10.42 -3.17 1.80
C ARG A 51 10.81 -4.49 1.10
N ALA A 52 10.18 -4.85 -0.02
CA ALA A 52 10.49 -6.10 -0.74
C ALA A 52 11.92 -6.07 -1.28
N VAL A 53 12.34 -4.95 -1.86
CA VAL A 53 13.72 -4.73 -2.33
C VAL A 53 14.73 -5.05 -1.22
N GLU A 54 14.51 -4.53 -0.01
CA GLU A 54 15.43 -4.70 1.11
C GLU A 54 15.45 -6.12 1.62
N THR A 55 14.28 -6.75 1.70
CA THR A 55 14.16 -8.13 2.16
C THR A 55 14.90 -9.08 1.21
N VAL A 56 14.71 -8.91 -0.10
CA VAL A 56 15.38 -9.72 -1.13
C VAL A 56 16.89 -9.45 -1.13
N LEU A 57 17.30 -8.19 -1.01
CA LEU A 57 18.71 -7.86 -0.98
C LEU A 57 19.42 -8.40 0.27
N GLN A 58 18.83 -8.25 1.45
CA GLN A 58 19.35 -8.83 2.69
C GLN A 58 19.48 -10.35 2.61
N LEU A 59 18.49 -11.01 1.99
CA LEU A 59 18.52 -12.45 1.76
C LEU A 59 19.67 -12.85 0.83
N LEU A 60 19.85 -12.15 -0.30
CA LEU A 60 20.93 -12.47 -1.25
C LEU A 60 22.31 -12.17 -0.65
N THR A 61 22.49 -11.02 0.01
CA THR A 61 23.75 -10.66 0.65
C THR A 61 24.13 -11.67 1.75
N SER A 62 23.18 -12.07 2.59
CA SER A 62 23.44 -13.07 3.65
C SER A 62 23.67 -14.48 3.12
N ARG A 63 23.06 -14.85 1.99
CA ARG A 63 23.19 -16.20 1.42
C ARG A 63 24.44 -16.38 0.56
N PHE A 64 24.86 -15.36 -0.18
CA PHE A 64 25.97 -15.42 -1.13
C PHE A 64 27.23 -14.68 -0.67
N ASN A 65 27.22 -14.05 0.51
CA ASN A 65 28.34 -13.25 1.04
C ASN A 65 28.85 -12.23 0.01
N LEU A 66 27.92 -11.49 -0.61
CA LEU A 66 28.23 -10.53 -1.67
C LEU A 66 29.17 -9.43 -1.15
N THR A 67 30.12 -9.02 -1.99
CA THR A 67 30.91 -7.80 -1.75
C THR A 67 30.02 -6.56 -1.91
N THR A 68 30.44 -5.41 -1.37
CA THR A 68 29.68 -4.15 -1.49
C THR A 68 29.40 -3.78 -2.95
N GLU A 69 30.37 -4.02 -3.84
CA GLU A 69 30.23 -3.81 -5.28
C GLU A 69 29.18 -4.73 -5.90
N ALA A 70 29.19 -6.02 -5.53
CA ALA A 70 28.21 -6.98 -6.01
C ALA A 70 26.80 -6.69 -5.46
N GLU A 71 26.68 -6.21 -4.22
CA GLU A 71 25.41 -5.77 -3.64
C GLU A 71 24.80 -4.62 -4.46
N ALA A 72 25.60 -3.64 -4.87
CA ALA A 72 25.12 -2.51 -5.67
C ALA A 72 24.58 -2.98 -7.04
N VAL A 73 25.28 -3.91 -7.70
CA VAL A 73 24.84 -4.50 -8.98
C VAL A 73 23.53 -5.28 -8.80
N VAL A 74 23.45 -6.14 -7.78
CA VAL A 74 22.26 -6.94 -7.48
C VAL A 74 21.07 -6.05 -7.15
N ARG A 75 21.29 -4.99 -6.36
CA ARG A 75 20.26 -3.98 -6.06
C ARG A 75 19.73 -3.34 -7.34
N GLN A 76 20.61 -2.96 -8.27
CA GLN A 76 20.21 -2.37 -9.54
C GLN A 76 19.38 -3.36 -10.39
N ILE A 77 19.77 -4.64 -10.44
CA ILE A 77 19.01 -5.68 -11.14
C ILE A 77 17.63 -5.88 -10.52
N ILE A 78 17.54 -5.99 -9.19
CA ILE A 78 16.25 -6.13 -8.47
C ILE A 78 15.34 -4.94 -8.76
N GLN A 79 15.89 -3.72 -8.77
CA GLN A 79 15.12 -2.52 -9.08
C GLN A 79 14.59 -2.49 -10.52
N GLN A 80 15.26 -3.16 -11.47
CA GLN A 80 14.77 -3.28 -12.86
C GLN A 80 13.68 -4.35 -13.02
N ILE A 81 13.69 -5.38 -12.18
CA ILE A 81 12.69 -6.46 -12.22
C ILE A 81 11.39 -6.03 -11.53
N ILE A 82 11.50 -5.18 -10.49
CA ILE A 82 10.32 -4.65 -9.81
C ILE A 82 9.70 -3.57 -10.71
N PRO A 83 8.42 -3.72 -11.12
CA PRO A 83 7.78 -2.78 -12.03
C PRO A 83 7.84 -1.35 -11.49
N GLU A 84 8.09 -0.39 -12.39
CA GLU A 84 8.23 1.03 -12.02
C GLU A 84 7.00 1.55 -11.27
N ASN A 85 7.27 2.32 -10.23
CA ASN A 85 6.29 2.83 -9.26
C ASN A 85 5.19 3.70 -9.90
N ASP A 86 5.34 4.16 -11.13
CA ASP A 86 4.49 5.21 -11.70
C ASP A 86 3.02 4.80 -11.83
N GLU A 87 2.75 3.53 -12.18
CA GLU A 87 1.37 3.03 -12.25
C GLU A 87 0.72 2.97 -10.85
N TYR A 88 1.46 2.54 -9.83
CA TYR A 88 0.97 2.45 -8.45
C TYR A 88 0.75 3.82 -7.82
N VAL A 89 1.66 4.76 -8.08
CA VAL A 89 1.50 6.15 -7.64
C VAL A 89 0.27 6.75 -8.29
N ALA A 90 0.05 6.51 -9.59
CA ALA A 90 -1.17 6.96 -10.28
C ALA A 90 -2.44 6.35 -9.68
N ARG A 91 -2.48 5.02 -9.47
CA ARG A 91 -3.61 4.33 -8.83
C ARG A 91 -3.86 4.82 -7.40
N TYR A 92 -2.80 5.10 -6.65
CA TYR A 92 -2.91 5.67 -5.31
C TYR A 92 -3.49 7.09 -5.34
N GLU A 93 -2.97 7.96 -6.20
CA GLU A 93 -3.48 9.33 -6.37
C GLU A 93 -4.95 9.33 -6.80
N GLU A 94 -5.34 8.42 -7.70
CA GLU A 94 -6.73 8.25 -8.10
C GLU A 94 -7.62 7.84 -6.91
N ALA A 95 -7.18 6.87 -6.12
CA ALA A 95 -7.93 6.43 -4.94
C ALA A 95 -8.05 7.53 -3.88
N VAL A 96 -7.00 8.34 -3.69
CA VAL A 96 -7.02 9.51 -2.81
C VAL A 96 -7.95 10.61 -3.35
N ALA A 97 -7.95 10.85 -4.66
CA ALA A 97 -8.85 11.80 -5.30
C ALA A 97 -10.32 11.38 -5.11
N GLN A 98 -10.65 10.11 -5.34
CA GLN A 98 -11.99 9.57 -5.09
C GLN A 98 -12.37 9.68 -3.60
N LEU A 99 -11.43 9.45 -2.68
CA LEU A 99 -11.67 9.58 -1.25
C LEU A 99 -12.04 11.02 -0.86
N SER A 100 -11.46 12.02 -1.54
CA SER A 100 -11.66 13.44 -1.22
C SER A 100 -13.12 13.90 -1.30
N GLU A 101 -13.94 13.23 -2.10
CA GLU A 101 -15.38 13.49 -2.21
C GLU A 101 -16.13 13.15 -0.91
N SER A 102 -15.64 12.17 -0.17
CA SER A 102 -16.30 11.67 1.06
C SER A 102 -15.56 12.04 2.35
N ASP A 103 -14.25 12.25 2.27
CA ASP A 103 -13.37 12.49 3.41
C ASP A 103 -12.15 13.37 3.00
N PRO A 104 -12.35 14.69 2.84
CA PRO A 104 -11.32 15.59 2.31
C PRO A 104 -10.11 15.72 3.24
N ILE A 105 -10.30 15.58 4.56
CA ILE A 105 -9.21 15.70 5.54
C ILE A 105 -8.27 14.49 5.43
N THR A 106 -8.81 13.28 5.39
CA THR A 106 -7.99 12.08 5.19
C THR A 106 -7.35 12.10 3.81
N ALA A 107 -8.08 12.48 2.76
CA ALA A 107 -7.52 12.60 1.42
C ALA A 107 -6.34 13.60 1.35
N PHE A 108 -6.45 14.76 2.00
CA PHE A 108 -5.35 15.74 2.07
C PHE A 108 -4.10 15.20 2.77
N ARG A 109 -4.27 14.47 3.88
CA ARG A 109 -3.15 13.81 4.57
C ARG A 109 -2.48 12.76 3.69
N LEU A 110 -3.28 11.98 2.98
CA LEU A 110 -2.80 10.93 2.08
C LEU A 110 -2.11 11.48 0.83
N SER A 111 -2.62 12.57 0.25
CA SER A 111 -2.02 13.20 -0.93
C SER A 111 -0.63 13.77 -0.63
N THR A 112 -0.41 14.26 0.58
CA THR A 112 0.92 14.69 1.04
C THR A 112 1.91 13.53 1.03
N ASN A 113 1.45 12.33 1.43
CA ASN A 113 2.28 11.12 1.39
C ASN A 113 2.50 10.59 -0.04
N ALA A 114 1.62 10.90 -1.01
CA ALA A 114 1.76 10.51 -2.42
C ALA A 114 3.00 11.11 -3.09
N GLN A 115 3.47 12.25 -2.58
CA GLN A 115 4.62 12.95 -3.16
C GLN A 115 5.94 12.23 -2.86
N ILE A 116 5.96 11.33 -1.87
CA ILE A 116 7.16 10.66 -1.39
C ILE A 116 7.81 9.79 -2.48
N PRO A 117 7.12 8.84 -3.13
CA PRO A 117 7.74 8.03 -4.17
C PRO A 117 8.24 8.89 -5.34
N ARG A 118 7.48 9.92 -5.73
CA ARG A 118 7.91 10.87 -6.78
C ARG A 118 9.18 11.61 -6.42
N PHE A 119 9.30 12.01 -5.15
CA PHE A 119 10.51 12.66 -4.66
C PHE A 119 11.72 11.72 -4.72
N ILE A 120 11.56 10.46 -4.31
CA ILE A 120 12.62 9.44 -4.40
C ILE A 120 13.04 9.21 -5.86
N THR A 121 12.09 9.04 -6.78
CA THR A 121 12.38 8.86 -8.21
C THR A 121 13.13 10.07 -8.77
N LYS A 122 12.68 11.30 -8.47
CA LYS A 122 13.36 12.53 -8.90
C LYS A 122 14.78 12.63 -8.36
N LEU A 123 14.99 12.26 -7.09
CA LEU A 123 16.33 12.23 -6.50
C LEU A 123 17.24 11.24 -7.21
N ARG A 124 16.74 10.05 -7.56
CA ARG A 124 17.51 9.07 -8.36
C ARG A 124 17.89 9.63 -9.73
N THR A 125 16.95 10.26 -10.43
CA THR A 125 17.23 10.89 -11.73
C THR A 125 18.25 12.02 -11.61
N LEU A 126 18.15 12.85 -10.56
CA LEU A 126 19.15 13.91 -10.33
C LEU A 126 20.52 13.33 -9.96
N SER A 127 20.55 12.25 -9.20
CA SER A 127 21.79 11.54 -8.83
C SER A 127 22.50 11.00 -10.07
N SER A 128 21.77 10.38 -10.99
CA SER A 128 22.36 9.82 -12.22
C SER A 128 22.87 10.91 -13.16
N LEU A 129 22.16 12.05 -13.26
CA LEU A 129 22.58 13.18 -14.09
C LEU A 129 23.84 13.89 -13.58
N ASN A 130 24.05 13.92 -12.26
CA ASN A 130 25.18 14.64 -11.64
C ASN A 130 26.38 13.74 -11.33
N GLY A 131 26.33 12.44 -11.66
CA GLY A 131 27.41 11.49 -11.38
C GLY A 131 27.66 11.28 -9.89
N ILE A 132 26.66 11.46 -9.04
CA ILE A 132 26.77 11.19 -7.60
C ILE A 132 27.06 9.69 -7.41
N GLN A 133 28.04 9.38 -6.56
CA GLN A 133 28.44 8.01 -6.31
C GLN A 133 27.30 7.21 -5.64
N ASN A 134 27.17 5.93 -6.02
CA ASN A 134 26.10 5.04 -5.56
C ASN A 134 26.00 4.93 -4.03
N ASP A 135 27.12 5.07 -3.33
CA ASP A 135 27.20 4.93 -1.87
C ASP A 135 26.52 6.08 -1.13
N GLU A 136 26.74 7.31 -1.57
CA GLU A 136 26.10 8.50 -1.01
C GLU A 136 24.58 8.44 -1.22
N MET A 137 24.16 8.06 -2.44
CA MET A 137 22.75 7.92 -2.78
C MET A 137 22.08 6.82 -1.94
N SER A 138 22.76 5.68 -1.73
CA SER A 138 22.24 4.59 -0.90
C SER A 138 22.00 5.02 0.55
N PHE A 139 22.89 5.84 1.11
CA PHE A 139 22.73 6.42 2.44
C PHE A 139 21.51 7.36 2.50
N PHE A 140 21.32 8.23 1.51
CA PHE A 140 20.15 9.10 1.42
C PHE A 140 18.85 8.31 1.26
N GLU A 141 18.83 7.30 0.39
CA GLU A 141 17.65 6.43 0.22
C GLU A 141 17.26 5.76 1.53
N LYS A 142 18.24 5.24 2.28
CA LYS A 142 17.99 4.64 3.58
C LYS A 142 17.35 5.65 4.54
N GLN A 143 17.92 6.84 4.70
CA GLN A 143 17.36 7.86 5.59
C GLN A 143 15.94 8.29 5.18
N LEU A 144 15.69 8.43 3.88
CA LEU A 144 14.35 8.74 3.38
C LEU A 144 13.38 7.61 3.71
N LYS A 145 13.76 6.35 3.50
CA LYS A 145 12.91 5.21 3.85
C LYS A 145 12.62 5.13 5.35
N ASP A 146 13.63 5.29 6.20
CA ASP A 146 13.48 5.29 7.65
C ASP A 146 12.50 6.39 8.12
N LEU A 147 12.50 7.53 7.43
CA LEU A 147 11.53 8.60 7.66
C LEU A 147 10.13 8.25 7.15
N PHE A 148 10.01 7.71 5.92
CA PHE A 148 8.73 7.59 5.22
C PHE A 148 7.94 6.33 5.51
N VAL A 149 8.61 5.19 5.73
CA VAL A 149 7.95 3.91 6.01
C VAL A 149 6.98 4.05 7.20
N PRO A 150 7.33 4.68 8.33
CA PRO A 150 6.40 4.92 9.42
C PRO A 150 5.16 5.75 9.02
N HIS A 151 5.32 6.74 8.15
CA HIS A 151 4.19 7.56 7.67
C HIS A 151 3.22 6.77 6.80
N ILE A 152 3.75 5.92 5.90
CA ILE A 152 2.95 5.02 5.07
C ILE A 152 2.21 4.01 5.96
N GLU A 153 2.87 3.43 6.96
CA GLU A 153 2.24 2.51 7.90
C GLU A 153 1.14 3.15 8.73
N ASN A 154 1.33 4.39 9.17
CA ASN A 154 0.30 5.13 9.88
C ASN A 154 -0.91 5.41 8.98
N ALA A 155 -0.68 5.78 7.72
CA ALA A 155 -1.73 5.97 6.73
C ALA A 155 -2.51 4.66 6.46
N ILE A 156 -1.80 3.53 6.31
CA ILE A 156 -2.38 2.19 6.18
C ILE A 156 -3.24 1.86 7.40
N LYS A 157 -2.74 2.10 8.61
CA LYS A 157 -3.47 1.85 9.86
C LYS A 157 -4.72 2.72 9.97
N GLU A 158 -4.65 4.00 9.56
CA GLU A 158 -5.80 4.92 9.53
C GLU A 158 -6.87 4.45 8.54
N LEU A 159 -6.50 4.14 7.29
CA LEU A 159 -7.43 3.62 6.28
C LEU A 159 -8.05 2.28 6.70
N ALA A 160 -7.27 1.38 7.30
CA ALA A 160 -7.78 0.10 7.78
C ALA A 160 -8.82 0.28 8.90
N ARG A 161 -8.64 1.28 9.79
CA ARG A 161 -9.66 1.65 10.81
C ARG A 161 -10.93 2.19 10.17
N LEU A 162 -10.80 3.04 9.15
CA LEU A 162 -11.95 3.56 8.39
C LEU A 162 -12.70 2.47 7.63
N HIS A 163 -11.99 1.44 7.15
CA HIS A 163 -12.58 0.30 6.46
C HIS A 163 -13.39 -0.59 7.43
N GLY A 164 -12.81 -0.90 8.59
CA GLY A 164 -13.51 -1.61 9.66
C GLY A 164 -12.57 -2.33 10.63
N ARG A 165 -13.10 -2.72 11.80
CA ARG A 165 -12.31 -3.34 12.89
C ARG A 165 -11.61 -4.64 12.47
N ALA A 166 -12.26 -5.47 11.66
CA ALA A 166 -11.69 -6.74 11.18
C ALA A 166 -10.45 -6.50 10.31
N THR A 167 -10.59 -5.65 9.28
CA THR A 167 -9.48 -5.23 8.41
C THR A 167 -8.37 -4.56 9.20
N SER A 168 -8.73 -3.68 10.13
CA SER A 168 -7.76 -3.02 11.01
C SER A 168 -6.90 -4.03 11.76
N ARG A 169 -7.49 -5.05 12.39
CA ARG A 169 -6.74 -6.11 13.09
C ARG A 169 -5.82 -6.89 12.14
N GLN A 170 -6.35 -7.30 10.98
CA GLN A 170 -5.59 -8.04 9.98
C GLN A 170 -4.36 -7.25 9.49
N VAL A 171 -4.56 -5.96 9.20
CA VAL A 171 -3.49 -5.06 8.73
C VAL A 171 -2.46 -4.82 9.84
N HIS A 172 -2.87 -4.64 11.09
CA HIS A 172 -1.90 -4.49 12.19
C HIS A 172 -1.05 -5.76 12.33
N ALA A 173 -1.68 -6.94 12.36
CA ALA A 173 -0.94 -8.20 12.42
C ALA A 173 0.03 -8.35 11.25
N MET A 174 -0.40 -8.01 10.02
CA MET A 174 0.44 -8.09 8.83
C MET A 174 1.64 -7.13 8.86
N LEU A 175 1.47 -5.91 9.39
CA LEU A 175 2.54 -4.92 9.50
C LEU A 175 3.56 -5.27 10.60
N ASP A 176 3.11 -5.94 11.66
CA ASP A 176 3.94 -6.34 12.80
C ASP A 176 4.68 -7.67 12.55
N SER A 177 4.17 -8.52 11.65
CA SER A 177 4.83 -9.78 11.29
C SER A 177 6.15 -9.53 10.53
N PRO A 178 7.23 -10.28 10.85
CA PRO A 178 8.41 -10.30 10.01
C PRO A 178 8.01 -10.77 8.61
N ARG A 179 8.60 -10.16 7.57
CA ARG A 179 8.24 -10.52 6.21
C ARG A 179 8.73 -11.91 5.87
N GLU A 180 7.78 -12.75 5.51
CA GLU A 180 8.07 -14.00 4.84
C GLU A 180 8.53 -13.70 3.42
N ILE A 181 9.67 -14.27 3.05
CA ILE A 181 10.17 -14.25 1.68
C ILE A 181 9.23 -15.14 0.86
N PRO A 182 8.70 -14.66 -0.29
CA PRO A 182 7.88 -15.50 -1.15
C PRO A 182 8.62 -16.79 -1.51
N ASP A 183 7.92 -17.93 -1.44
CA ASP A 183 8.52 -19.25 -1.69
C ASP A 183 9.16 -19.33 -3.08
N GLU A 184 8.65 -18.58 -4.05
CA GLU A 184 9.19 -18.47 -5.40
C GLU A 184 10.63 -17.95 -5.40
N ILE A 185 10.97 -17.02 -4.52
CA ILE A 185 12.33 -16.49 -4.37
C ILE A 185 13.24 -17.56 -3.78
N ASN A 186 12.75 -18.33 -2.79
CA ASN A 186 13.50 -19.43 -2.21
C ASN A 186 13.80 -20.52 -3.25
N VAL A 187 12.82 -20.88 -4.09
CA VAL A 187 12.99 -21.84 -5.19
C VAL A 187 14.00 -21.33 -6.21
N LEU A 188 13.95 -20.05 -6.59
CA LEU A 188 14.90 -19.45 -7.52
C LEU A 188 16.34 -19.50 -6.96
N ILE A 189 16.51 -19.15 -5.68
CA ILE A 189 17.80 -19.22 -4.99
C ILE A 189 18.34 -20.66 -4.97
N GLN A 190 17.49 -21.64 -4.66
CA GLN A 190 17.89 -23.05 -4.66
C GLN A 190 18.37 -23.53 -6.03
N LYS A 191 17.67 -23.14 -7.11
CA LYS A 191 18.10 -23.49 -8.48
C LYS A 191 19.47 -22.91 -8.82
N MET A 192 19.71 -21.63 -8.50
CA MET A 192 21.01 -20.99 -8.73
C MET A 192 22.15 -21.63 -7.90
N GLN A 193 21.85 -22.26 -6.77
CA GLN A 193 22.86 -22.98 -5.97
C GLN A 193 23.17 -24.38 -6.52
N GLY A 194 22.19 -25.06 -7.12
CA GLY A 194 22.36 -26.40 -7.70
C GLY A 194 23.20 -26.42 -8.97
N ASP A 195 23.03 -25.42 -9.83
CA ASP A 195 23.73 -25.33 -11.13
C ASP A 195 25.25 -25.05 -11.00
N HIS A 196 25.76 -24.79 -9.80
CA HIS A 196 27.20 -24.56 -9.55
C HIS A 196 27.96 -25.79 -9.04
N GLN A 197 27.31 -26.97 -8.92
CA GLN A 197 27.94 -28.21 -8.46
C GLN A 197 28.22 -29.24 -9.58
N GLU A 198 27.92 -28.92 -10.83
CA GLU A 198 28.31 -29.71 -12.01
C GLU A 198 29.47 -29.04 -12.77
#